data_AF-A0A821JXA6-F1
#
_entry.id   AF-A0A821JXA6-F1
#
_cell.length_a   1.000
_cell.length_b   1.000
_cell.length_c   1.000
_cell.angle_alpha   90.00
_cell.angle_beta   90.00
_cell.angle_gamma   90.00
#
_symmetry.space_group_name_H-M   'P 1'
#
loop_
_entity.id
_entity.type
_entity.pdbx_description
1 polymer ?
#
loop_
_entity_poly.entity_id
_entity_poly.type
_entity_poly.pdbx_seq_one_letter_code
_entity_poly.pdbx_strand_id
1 'polypeptide(L)'
;MSRSNVNLLNLPDEILLLILKKLNNIDVLYSFIDVNNDHLNSLAQEKIFSDTINLVSIDNVSAIDQQKLDRFCKVILPKIDENVKCFTLEPLSMECILLAAEYSNLTELKLFNFTQDIDLNYFTNESSLRYIFQQKLTHLTL
;
A
#
# COMPACT_ATOMS: atom_id res chain seq x y z
N MET A 1 -9.72 38.14 -20.25
CA MET A 1 -9.58 37.43 -18.96
C MET A 1 -8.32 36.59 -19.00
N SER A 2 -7.25 37.06 -18.36
CA SER A 2 -5.99 36.34 -18.20
C SER A 2 -6.19 35.23 -17.18
N ARG A 3 -6.25 33.96 -17.62
CA ARG A 3 -6.18 32.82 -16.72
C ARG A 3 -4.75 32.76 -16.16
N SER A 4 -4.58 33.05 -14.88
CA SER A 4 -3.36 32.75 -14.16
C SER A 4 -3.23 31.23 -14.06
N ASN A 5 -2.28 30.65 -14.80
CA ASN A 5 -1.87 29.26 -14.62
C ASN A 5 -1.17 29.15 -13.27
N VAL A 6 -1.93 28.82 -12.23
CA VAL A 6 -1.35 28.39 -10.96
C VAL A 6 -0.78 27.00 -11.20
N ASN A 7 0.55 26.89 -11.20
CA ASN A 7 1.19 25.59 -11.20
C ASN A 7 0.96 24.94 -9.84
N LEU A 8 0.42 23.72 -9.82
CA LEU A 8 0.13 22.96 -8.60
C LEU A 8 1.37 22.86 -7.71
N LEU A 9 2.57 22.72 -8.31
CA LEU A 9 3.85 22.61 -7.61
C LEU A 9 4.29 23.89 -6.88
N ASN A 10 3.65 25.03 -7.16
CA ASN A 10 3.96 26.29 -6.48
C ASN A 10 3.09 26.51 -5.24
N LEU A 11 2.19 25.58 -4.93
CA LEU A 11 1.35 25.64 -3.73
C LEU A 11 2.16 25.23 -2.50
N PRO A 12 1.86 25.81 -1.32
CA PRO A 12 2.40 25.32 -0.06
C PRO A 12 2.04 23.86 0.21
N ASP A 13 2.90 23.15 0.93
CA ASP A 13 2.77 21.73 1.26
C ASP A 13 1.44 21.44 1.94
N GLU A 14 0.98 22.31 2.84
CA GLU A 14 -0.28 22.13 3.56
C GLU A 14 -1.47 22.09 2.60
N ILE A 15 -1.44 22.91 1.55
CA ILE A 15 -2.49 22.95 0.52
C ILE A 15 -2.41 21.72 -0.36
N LEU A 16 -1.19 21.31 -0.76
CA LEU A 16 -0.99 20.08 -1.52
C LEU A 16 -1.50 18.85 -0.76
N LEU A 17 -1.12 18.72 0.51
CA LEU A 17 -1.60 17.64 1.38
C LEU A 17 -3.13 17.65 1.52
N LEU A 18 -3.76 18.82 1.65
CA LEU A 18 -5.22 18.92 1.69
C LEU A 18 -5.89 18.43 0.42
N ILE A 19 -5.30 18.70 -0.75
CA ILE A 19 -5.79 18.23 -2.05
C ILE A 19 -5.57 16.71 -2.18
N LEU A 20 -4.35 16.25 -1.91
CA LEU A 20 -3.97 14.84 -2.06
C LEU A 20 -4.74 13.92 -1.10
N LYS A 21 -5.07 14.37 0.11
CA LYS A 21 -5.92 13.64 1.06
C LYS A 21 -7.35 13.39 0.57
N LYS A 22 -7.78 14.07 -0.49
CA LYS A 22 -9.08 13.81 -1.14
C LYS A 22 -8.99 12.69 -2.19
N LEU A 23 -7.78 12.25 -2.53
CA LEU A 23 -7.54 11.17 -3.48
C LEU A 23 -7.38 9.85 -2.73
N ASN A 24 -7.48 8.74 -3.47
CA ASN A 24 -7.14 7.43 -2.93
C ASN A 24 -5.63 7.38 -2.65
N ASN A 25 -5.24 6.95 -1.45
CA ASN A 25 -3.84 6.84 -1.03
C ASN A 25 -3.01 6.01 -2.01
N ILE A 26 -3.56 4.92 -2.54
CA ILE A 26 -2.88 4.07 -3.52
C ILE A 26 -2.59 4.84 -4.80
N ASP A 27 -3.58 5.58 -5.31
CA ASP A 27 -3.41 6.38 -6.53
C ASP A 27 -2.34 7.46 -6.33
N VAL A 28 -2.30 8.10 -5.15
CA VAL A 28 -1.25 9.06 -4.76
C VAL A 28 0.11 8.38 -4.79
N LEU A 29 0.26 7.24 -4.12
CA LEU A 29 1.53 6.52 -4.05
C LEU A 29 2.02 6.10 -5.45
N TYR A 30 1.15 5.54 -6.30
CA TYR A 30 1.52 5.16 -7.67
C TYR A 30 1.85 6.34 -8.58
N SER A 31 1.18 7.47 -8.37
CA SER A 31 1.30 8.65 -9.22
C SER A 31 2.53 9.48 -8.88
N PHE A 32 2.98 9.46 -7.63
CA PHE A 32 4.05 10.37 -7.18
C PHE A 32 5.34 9.67 -6.82
N ILE A 33 5.31 8.41 -6.35
CA ILE A 33 6.55 7.70 -6.02
C ILE A 33 7.31 7.36 -7.30
N ASP A 34 8.60 7.68 -7.29
CA ASP A 34 9.56 7.48 -8.39
C ASP A 34 9.30 8.38 -9.60
N VAL A 35 8.53 9.46 -9.42
CA VAL A 35 8.48 10.55 -10.39
C VAL A 35 9.74 11.42 -10.23
N ASN A 36 10.23 12.01 -11.31
CA ASN A 36 11.34 12.99 -11.31
C ASN A 36 10.93 14.33 -10.65
N ASN A 37 10.40 14.26 -9.43
CA ASN A 37 9.99 15.37 -8.60
C ASN A 37 10.16 14.97 -7.13
N ASP A 38 11.28 15.34 -6.55
CA ASP A 38 11.65 14.97 -5.16
C ASP A 38 10.66 15.51 -4.13
N HIS A 39 10.06 16.67 -4.40
CA HIS A 39 9.07 17.28 -3.52
C HIS A 39 7.80 16.44 -3.41
N LEU A 40 7.24 16.04 -4.55
CA LEU A 40 6.06 15.16 -4.57
C LEU A 40 6.38 13.75 -4.05
N ASN A 41 7.59 13.23 -4.32
CA ASN A 41 8.06 11.98 -3.73
C ASN A 41 8.05 12.03 -2.19
N SER A 42 8.58 13.11 -1.62
CA SER A 42 8.63 13.30 -0.17
C SER A 42 7.23 13.38 0.43
N LEU A 43 6.32 14.14 -0.21
CA LEU A 43 4.94 14.27 0.26
C LEU A 43 4.19 12.93 0.21
N ALA A 44 4.39 12.12 -0.83
CA ALA A 44 3.73 10.83 -0.98
C ALA A 44 4.21 9.79 0.05
N GLN A 45 5.44 9.92 0.56
CA GLN A 45 5.97 9.05 1.60
C GLN A 45 5.46 9.42 3.00
N GLU A 46 4.82 10.58 3.17
CA GLU A 46 4.26 10.95 4.45
C GLU A 46 3.27 9.90 4.97
N LYS A 47 3.31 9.70 6.28
CA LYS A 47 2.50 8.71 7.00
C LYS A 47 1.01 8.81 6.70
N ILE A 48 0.50 10.00 6.38
CA ILE A 48 -0.91 10.18 6.04
C ILE A 48 -1.37 9.38 4.81
N PHE A 49 -0.45 9.07 3.88
CA PHE A 49 -0.74 8.27 2.70
C PHE A 49 -0.31 6.82 2.85
N SER A 50 0.62 6.54 3.77
CA SER A 50 1.27 5.23 3.89
C SER A 50 0.89 4.41 5.13
N ASP A 51 0.19 4.96 6.13
CA ASP A 51 -0.14 4.19 7.34
C ASP A 51 -1.13 3.05 7.10
N THR A 52 -2.08 3.26 6.19
CA THR A 52 -3.14 2.33 5.88
C THR A 52 -3.20 2.14 4.38
N ILE A 53 -2.85 0.93 3.96
CA ILE A 53 -2.75 0.54 2.57
C ILE A 53 -3.88 -0.44 2.25
N ASN A 54 -4.86 0.02 1.47
CA ASN A 54 -5.94 -0.82 1.00
C ASN A 54 -5.74 -1.16 -0.48
N LEU A 55 -5.39 -2.41 -0.75
CA LEU A 55 -5.10 -2.93 -2.10
C LEU A 55 -6.26 -3.75 -2.67
N VAL A 56 -7.41 -3.74 -2.01
CA VAL A 56 -8.64 -4.33 -2.52
C VAL A 56 -9.23 -3.40 -3.58
N SER A 57 -9.61 -3.97 -4.72
CA SER A 57 -10.27 -3.24 -5.79
C SER A 57 -11.63 -2.72 -5.30
N ILE A 58 -11.85 -1.40 -5.38
CA ILE A 58 -13.09 -0.72 -4.93
C ILE A 58 -14.34 -1.32 -5.59
N ASP A 59 -14.18 -1.87 -6.79
CA ASP A 59 -15.30 -2.36 -7.59
C ASP A 59 -15.61 -3.85 -7.38
N ASN A 60 -14.90 -4.58 -6.49
CA ASN A 60 -15.11 -6.03 -6.21
C ASN A 60 -15.10 -6.98 -7.43
N VAL A 61 -14.86 -6.48 -8.64
CA VAL A 61 -15.07 -7.22 -9.90
C VAL A 61 -13.76 -7.64 -10.56
N SER A 62 -12.61 -7.08 -10.14
CA SER A 62 -11.31 -7.50 -10.66
C SER A 62 -10.23 -7.41 -9.59
N ALA A 63 -9.44 -8.48 -9.47
CA ALA A 63 -8.21 -8.48 -8.71
C ALA A 63 -7.28 -7.36 -9.20
N ILE A 64 -6.39 -6.88 -8.32
CA ILE A 64 -5.38 -5.89 -8.70
C ILE A 64 -4.57 -6.44 -9.89
N ASP A 65 -4.35 -5.61 -10.91
CA ASP A 65 -3.53 -5.99 -12.05
C ASP A 65 -2.12 -6.38 -11.59
N GLN A 66 -1.60 -7.50 -12.12
CA GLN A 66 -0.31 -8.04 -11.69
C GLN A 66 0.85 -7.07 -11.93
N GLN A 67 0.83 -6.30 -13.02
CA GLN A 67 1.90 -5.32 -13.29
C GLN A 67 1.88 -4.18 -12.27
N LYS A 68 0.68 -3.74 -11.88
CA LYS A 68 0.52 -2.77 -10.80
C LYS A 68 1.06 -3.33 -9.49
N LEU A 69 0.63 -4.53 -9.09
CA LEU A 69 1.11 -5.19 -7.87
C LEU A 69 2.63 -5.34 -7.85
N ASP A 70 3.23 -5.80 -8.96
CA ASP A 70 4.67 -5.94 -9.10
C ASP A 70 5.40 -4.61 -8.87
N ARG A 71 4.93 -3.53 -9.51
CA ARG A 71 5.51 -2.19 -9.30
C ARG A 71 5.36 -1.75 -7.84
N PHE A 72 4.20 -2.01 -7.23
CA PHE A 72 3.96 -1.65 -5.84
C PHE A 72 4.93 -2.35 -4.90
N CYS A 73 5.07 -3.68 -5.04
CA CYS A 73 5.96 -4.48 -4.22
C CYS A 73 7.44 -4.16 -4.43
N LYS A 74 7.87 -3.89 -5.68
CA LYS A 74 9.29 -3.68 -5.99
C LYS A 74 9.77 -2.24 -5.78
N VAL A 75 8.89 -1.25 -5.92
CA VAL A 75 9.28 0.16 -5.97
C VAL A 75 8.69 0.99 -4.84
N ILE A 76 7.40 0.78 -4.54
CA ILE A 76 6.66 1.65 -3.62
C ILE A 76 6.83 1.16 -2.18
N LEU A 77 6.53 -0.11 -1.93
CA LEU A 77 6.54 -0.70 -0.59
C LEU A 77 7.88 -0.53 0.14
N PRO A 78 9.05 -0.78 -0.48
CA PRO A 78 10.34 -0.59 0.19
C PRO A 78 10.65 0.86 0.60
N LYS A 79 9.92 1.85 0.05
CA LYS A 79 10.10 3.27 0.39
C LYS A 79 9.15 3.75 1.49
N ILE A 80 8.11 2.98 1.81
CA ILE A 80 7.06 3.37 2.76
C ILE A 80 6.84 2.35 3.86
N ASP A 81 7.57 1.23 3.87
CA ASP A 81 7.34 0.08 4.74
C ASP A 81 7.40 0.43 6.23
N GLU A 82 8.30 1.33 6.62
CA GLU A 82 8.38 1.87 7.98
C GLU A 82 7.12 2.63 8.40
N ASN A 83 6.35 3.19 7.46
CA ASN A 83 5.12 3.91 7.80
C ASN A 83 3.90 3.01 7.85
N VAL A 84 3.93 1.85 7.20
CA VAL A 84 2.76 0.97 7.08
C VAL A 84 2.41 0.34 8.41
N LYS A 85 1.17 0.59 8.85
CA LYS A 85 0.57 0.02 10.07
C LYS A 85 -0.56 -0.95 9.80
N CYS A 86 -1.28 -0.74 8.71
CA CYS A 86 -2.44 -1.54 8.36
C CYS A 86 -2.41 -1.88 6.87
N PHE A 87 -2.59 -3.16 6.57
CA PHE A 87 -2.83 -3.64 5.22
C PHE A 87 -4.25 -4.21 5.11
N THR A 88 -4.94 -3.90 4.02
CA THR A 88 -6.16 -4.60 3.59
C THR A 88 -5.90 -5.21 2.22
N LEU A 89 -5.86 -6.54 2.14
CA LEU A 89 -5.34 -7.29 0.99
C LEU A 89 -6.32 -8.38 0.55
N GLU A 90 -6.16 -8.84 -0.68
CA GLU A 90 -6.73 -10.10 -1.15
C GLU A 90 -5.71 -11.24 -0.94
N PRO A 91 -6.17 -12.50 -0.77
CA PRO A 91 -5.27 -13.63 -0.50
C PRO A 91 -4.19 -13.81 -1.58
N LEU A 92 -4.53 -13.54 -2.84
CA LEU A 92 -3.62 -13.69 -3.98
C LEU A 92 -2.45 -12.70 -3.98
N SER A 93 -2.63 -11.50 -3.40
CA SER A 93 -1.57 -10.48 -3.36
C SER A 93 -0.77 -10.50 -2.07
N MET A 94 -1.26 -11.23 -1.06
CA MET A 94 -0.72 -11.29 0.29
C MET A 94 0.75 -11.71 0.32
N GLU A 95 1.12 -12.80 -0.37
CA GLU A 95 2.50 -13.30 -0.37
C GLU A 95 3.48 -12.25 -0.91
N CYS A 96 3.20 -11.72 -2.10
CA CYS A 96 4.05 -10.71 -2.74
C CYS A 96 4.24 -9.48 -1.84
N ILE A 97 3.18 -9.04 -1.16
CA ILE A 97 3.22 -7.86 -0.30
C ILE A 97 4.01 -8.14 0.97
N LEU A 98 3.77 -9.28 1.63
CA LEU A 98 4.45 -9.62 2.87
C LEU A 98 5.95 -9.88 2.68
N LEU A 99 6.35 -10.33 1.49
CA LEU A 99 7.74 -10.54 1.08
C LEU A 99 8.43 -9.27 0.57
N ALA A 100 7.68 -8.21 0.21
CA ALA A 100 8.25 -7.02 -0.40
C ALA A 100 9.14 -6.21 0.56
N ALA A 101 8.87 -6.25 1.87
CA ALA A 101 9.58 -5.46 2.87
C ALA A 101 9.42 -6.05 4.29
N GLU A 102 10.10 -5.46 5.28
CA GLU A 102 10.08 -5.97 6.65
C GLU A 102 8.86 -5.48 7.45
N TYR A 103 8.38 -4.26 7.20
CA TYR A 103 7.24 -3.62 7.90
C TYR A 103 7.37 -3.61 9.42
N SER A 104 8.35 -2.89 9.93
CA SER A 104 8.63 -2.78 11.38
C SER A 104 7.47 -2.24 12.22
N ASN A 105 6.53 -1.51 11.60
CA ASN A 105 5.38 -0.88 12.27
C ASN A 105 4.03 -1.51 11.94
N LEU A 106 4.01 -2.67 11.25
CA LEU A 106 2.75 -3.34 10.89
C LEU A 106 2.02 -3.85 12.13
N THR A 107 0.84 -3.30 12.38
CA THR A 107 -0.03 -3.61 13.53
C THR A 107 -1.37 -4.23 13.15
N GLU A 108 -1.68 -4.32 11.86
CA GLU A 108 -2.95 -4.90 11.41
C GLU A 108 -2.86 -5.46 9.99
N LEU A 109 -3.43 -6.64 9.78
CA LEU A 109 -3.58 -7.27 8.46
C LEU A 109 -5.03 -7.74 8.29
N LYS A 110 -5.75 -7.14 7.34
CA LYS A 110 -7.12 -7.46 6.98
C LYS A 110 -7.13 -8.22 5.66
N LEU A 111 -7.77 -9.39 5.64
CA LEU A 111 -7.97 -10.16 4.43
C LEU A 111 -9.40 -9.98 3.93
N PHE A 112 -9.53 -9.56 2.69
CA PHE A 112 -10.82 -9.38 2.02
C PHE A 112 -11.17 -10.61 1.18
N ASN A 113 -12.46 -10.97 1.12
CA ASN A 113 -12.96 -12.15 0.40
C ASN A 113 -12.25 -13.46 0.77
N PHE A 114 -11.87 -13.61 2.04
CA PHE A 114 -11.28 -14.85 2.54
C PHE A 114 -12.37 -15.92 2.70
N THR A 115 -12.48 -16.83 1.72
CA THR A 115 -13.37 -17.99 1.82
C THR A 115 -12.61 -19.20 2.40
N GLN A 116 -13.28 -19.96 3.27
CA GLN A 116 -12.72 -21.11 4.00
C GLN A 116 -12.09 -22.20 3.10
N ASP A 117 -12.42 -22.26 1.80
CA ASP A 117 -11.85 -23.24 0.88
C ASP A 117 -10.47 -22.85 0.33
N ILE A 118 -10.13 -21.55 0.33
CA ILE A 118 -8.79 -21.05 -0.03
C ILE A 118 -7.80 -21.29 1.13
N ASP A 119 -8.35 -21.43 2.34
CA ASP A 119 -7.71 -21.40 3.66
C ASP A 119 -6.75 -22.58 3.92
N LEU A 120 -7.10 -23.80 3.48
CA LEU A 120 -6.28 -24.96 3.81
C LEU A 120 -5.09 -25.11 2.86
N ASN A 121 -5.27 -25.00 1.54
CA ASN A 121 -4.18 -25.28 0.60
C ASN A 121 -3.09 -24.20 0.58
N TYR A 122 -3.44 -22.93 0.76
CA TYR A 122 -2.45 -21.84 0.79
C TYR A 122 -1.53 -21.94 2.02
N PHE A 123 -2.09 -22.23 3.19
CA PHE A 123 -1.29 -22.33 4.42
C PHE A 123 -0.69 -23.73 4.67
N THR A 124 -1.17 -24.78 4.02
CA THR A 124 -0.59 -26.14 4.16
C THR A 124 0.50 -26.44 3.14
N ASN A 125 0.43 -25.91 1.91
CA ASN A 125 1.44 -26.18 0.88
C ASN A 125 2.65 -25.24 0.95
N GLU A 126 2.50 -24.03 1.50
CA GLU A 126 3.61 -23.10 1.65
C GLU A 126 4.02 -22.91 3.11
N SER A 127 4.97 -23.74 3.55
CA SER A 127 5.60 -23.66 4.87
C SER A 127 6.17 -22.25 5.15
N SER A 128 6.61 -21.56 4.09
CA SER A 128 7.15 -20.19 4.11
C SER A 128 6.10 -19.16 4.52
N LEU A 129 4.87 -19.24 3.99
CA LEU A 129 3.81 -18.28 4.30
C LEU A 129 3.35 -18.40 5.76
N ARG A 130 3.19 -19.63 6.27
CA ARG A 130 2.92 -19.84 7.70
C ARG A 130 4.03 -19.28 8.59
N TYR A 131 5.28 -19.46 8.20
CA TYR A 131 6.41 -18.92 8.95
C TYR A 131 6.45 -17.39 8.93
N ILE A 132 6.24 -16.78 7.76
CA ILE A 132 6.15 -15.31 7.61
C ILE A 132 4.97 -14.77 8.43
N PHE A 133 3.81 -15.42 8.35
CA PHE A 133 2.65 -15.08 9.18
C PHE A 133 3.00 -15.17 10.67
N GLN A 134 3.58 -16.28 11.13
CA GLN A 134 3.91 -16.47 12.54
C GLN A 134 4.95 -15.47 13.06
N GLN A 135 5.97 -15.14 12.26
CA GLN A 135 6.98 -14.14 12.61
C GLN A 135 6.39 -12.73 12.65
N LYS A 136 5.51 -12.38 11.70
CA LYS A 136 4.93 -11.03 11.64
C LYS A 136 3.72 -10.86 12.60
N LEU A 137 2.97 -11.92 12.89
CA LEU A 137 1.83 -11.89 13.85
C LEU A 137 2.21 -12.12 15.30
N THR A 138 3.41 -12.60 15.64
CA THR A 138 3.84 -12.64 17.04
C THR A 138 3.96 -11.24 17.66
N HIS A 139 4.00 -10.20 16.82
CA HIS A 139 3.93 -8.79 17.22
C HIS A 139 2.50 -8.19 17.18
N LEU A 140 1.50 -8.97 16.76
CA LEU A 140 0.11 -8.57 16.60
C LEU A 140 -0.72 -9.21 17.73
N THR A 141 -0.82 -8.52 18.86
CA THR A 141 -1.73 -8.90 19.94
C THR A 141 -3.18 -8.82 19.45
N LEU A 142 -3.86 -9.97 19.44
CA LEU A 142 -5.32 -10.09 19.33
C LEU A 142 -6.04 -9.39 20.50
#